data_AF-A0A378XYU4-F1
#
_entry.id   AF-A0A378XYU4-F1
#
_cell.length_a   1.000
_cell.length_b   1.000
_cell.length_c   1.000
_cell.angle_alpha   90.00
_cell.angle_beta   90.00
_cell.angle_gamma   90.00
#
_symmetry.space_group_name_H-M   'P 1'
#
loop_
_entity.id
_entity.type
_entity.pdbx_description
1 polymer ?
#
loop_
_entity_poly.entity_id
_entity_poly.type
_entity_poly.pdbx_seq_one_letter_code
_entity_poly.pdbx_strand_id
1 'polypeptide(L)' 'MDVSDELAQILVSCFMCDIGTEQEKKLHEDNYVKKKLKQYLGKKDFDKYDGLKEQIWKDAWREFDKVVSNKNT' A
#
# COMPACT_ATOMS: atom_id res chain seq x y z
N MET A 1 2.85 -11.00 -13.90
CA MET A 1 2.87 -10.03 -12.79
C MET A 1 1.49 -10.08 -12.20
N ASP A 2 1.38 -10.60 -10.99
CA ASP A 2 0.11 -10.76 -10.30
C ASP A 2 -0.40 -9.38 -9.85
N VAL A 3 -1.72 -9.20 -9.78
CA VAL A 3 -2.30 -7.92 -9.36
C VAL A 3 -1.89 -7.56 -7.92
N SER A 4 -1.54 -8.57 -7.11
CA SER A 4 -0.94 -8.39 -5.78
C SER A 4 0.46 -7.78 -5.83
N ASP A 5 1.32 -8.18 -6.77
CA ASP A 5 2.66 -7.62 -6.96
C ASP A 5 2.58 -6.16 -7.42
N GLU A 6 1.68 -5.86 -8.35
CA GLU A 6 1.47 -4.49 -8.81
C GLU A 6 0.98 -3.60 -7.66
N LEU A 7 -0.02 -4.08 -6.91
CA LEU A 7 -0.50 -3.37 -5.72
C LEU A 7 0.61 -3.19 -4.69
N ALA A 8 1.46 -4.20 -4.46
CA ALA A 8 2.59 -4.10 -3.54
C ALA A 8 3.58 -3.00 -3.96
N GLN A 9 3.94 -2.93 -5.24
CA GLN A 9 4.83 -1.88 -5.76
C GLN A 9 4.22 -0.48 -5.61
N ILE A 10 2.91 -0.37 -5.79
CA ILE A 10 2.19 0.89 -5.55
C ILE A 10 2.20 1.24 -4.06
N LEU A 11 1.92 0.29 -3.17
CA LEU A 11 1.99 0.51 -1.72
C LEU A 11 3.38 0.97 -1.31
N VAL A 12 4.44 0.33 -1.83
CA VAL A 12 5.82 0.75 -1.59
C VAL A 12 6.04 2.16 -2.11
N SER A 13 5.68 2.47 -3.35
CA SER A 13 5.90 3.80 -3.92
C SER A 13 5.09 4.91 -3.24
N CYS A 14 3.91 4.57 -2.71
CA CYS A 14 3.00 5.50 -2.05
C CYS A 14 3.35 5.73 -0.56
N PHE A 15 3.76 4.68 0.16
CA PHE A 15 3.89 4.69 1.62
C PHE A 15 5.32 4.51 2.12
N MET A 16 6.30 4.16 1.29
CA MET A 16 7.70 4.00 1.72
C MET A 16 8.27 5.27 2.34
N CYS A 17 7.81 6.46 1.93
CA CYS A 17 8.22 7.73 2.55
C CYS A 17 7.58 7.98 3.93
N ASP A 18 6.52 7.27 4.28
CA ASP A 18 5.89 7.38 5.61
C ASP A 18 6.52 6.46 6.65
N ILE A 19 7.20 5.41 6.19
CA ILE A 19 7.92 4.45 7.03
C ILE A 19 9.07 5.15 7.77
N GLY A 20 9.17 4.90 9.07
CA GLY A 20 10.10 5.59 9.97
C GLY A 20 9.67 7.02 10.34
N THR A 21 8.49 7.47 9.92
CA THR A 21 7.92 8.77 10.31
C THR A 21 6.70 8.58 11.22
N GLU A 22 6.20 9.68 11.80
CA GLU A 22 4.95 9.63 12.57
C GLU A 22 3.73 9.19 11.74
N GLN A 23 3.82 9.26 10.41
CA GLN A 23 2.76 8.81 9.50
C GLN A 23 2.70 7.28 9.39
N GLU A 24 3.75 6.54 9.76
CA GLU A 24 3.75 5.07 9.75
C GLU A 24 2.58 4.52 10.59
N LYS A 25 2.30 5.14 11.74
CA LYS A 25 1.17 4.75 12.60
C LYS A 25 -0.18 4.86 11.88
N LYS A 26 -0.30 5.76 10.91
CA LYS A 26 -1.51 5.97 10.11
C LYS A 26 -1.65 4.94 8.99
N LEU A 27 -0.62 4.18 8.66
CA LEU A 27 -0.71 3.07 7.70
C LEU A 27 -1.56 1.91 8.23
N HIS A 28 -1.78 1.85 9.54
CA HIS A 28 -2.75 0.93 10.15
C HIS A 28 -4.19 1.45 10.08
N GLU A 29 -4.41 2.69 9.63
CA GLU A 29 -5.73 3.26 9.46
C GLU A 29 -6.21 3.11 8.01
N ASP A 30 -7.18 2.22 7.79
CA ASP A 30 -7.78 1.96 6.48
C ASP A 30 -8.21 3.25 5.76
N ASN A 31 -8.80 4.19 6.49
CA ASN A 31 -9.22 5.48 5.95
C ASN A 31 -8.05 6.32 5.43
N TYR A 32 -6.92 6.32 6.14
CA TYR A 32 -5.72 7.05 5.71
C TYR A 32 -5.12 6.39 4.47
N VAL A 33 -4.96 5.06 4.50
CA VAL A 33 -4.45 4.26 3.38
C VAL A 33 -5.29 4.52 2.13
N LYS A 34 -6.61 4.34 2.22
CA LYS A 34 -7.51 4.55 1.08
C LYS A 34 -7.46 5.98 0.56
N LYS A 35 -7.46 6.97 1.45
CA LYS A 35 -7.39 8.40 1.07
C LYS A 35 -6.09 8.73 0.35
N LYS A 36 -4.95 8.28 0.89
CA LYS A 36 -3.62 8.58 0.35
C LYS A 36 -3.38 7.83 -0.95
N LEU A 37 -3.75 6.56 -1.01
CA LEU A 37 -3.66 5.76 -2.23
C LEU A 37 -4.54 6.33 -3.35
N LYS A 38 -5.74 6.80 -3.01
CA LYS A 38 -6.63 7.50 -3.95
C LYS A 38 -6.06 8.84 -4.43
N GLN A 39 -5.33 9.57 -3.59
CA GLN A 39 -4.62 10.78 -4.01
C GLN A 39 -3.42 10.47 -4.91
N TYR A 40 -2.71 9.38 -4.63
CA TYR A 40 -1.53 8.95 -5.38
C TYR A 40 -1.89 8.42 -6.77
N LEU A 41 -2.86 7.49 -6.85
CA LEU A 41 -3.30 6.86 -8.09
C LEU A 41 -4.34 7.67 -8.86
N GLY A 42 -5.10 8.51 -8.17
CA GLY A 42 -6.31 9.13 -8.70
C GLY A 42 -7.54 8.22 -8.61
N LYS A 43 -8.73 8.82 -8.74
CA LYS A 43 -10.02 8.12 -8.51
C LYS A 43 -10.23 6.91 -9.41
N LYS A 44 -9.86 7.00 -10.70
CA LYS A 44 -10.13 5.94 -11.69
C LYS A 44 -9.30 4.69 -11.43
N ASP A 45 -8.03 4.85 -11.07
CA ASP A 45 -7.13 3.73 -10.81
C ASP A 45 -7.35 3.17 -9.40
N PHE A 46 -7.66 4.02 -8.41
CA PHE A 46 -8.05 3.54 -7.07
C PHE A 46 -9.27 2.60 -7.09
N ASP A 47 -10.29 2.90 -7.90
CA ASP A 47 -11.50 2.06 -8.01
C ASP A 47 -11.19 0.62 -8.44
N LYS A 48 -10.16 0.44 -9.29
CA LYS A 48 -9.68 -0.88 -9.72
C LYS A 48 -9.14 -1.70 -8.55
N TYR A 49 -8.47 -1.05 -7.59
CA TYR A 49 -7.86 -1.71 -6.44
C TYR A 49 -8.82 -1.85 -5.26
N ASP A 50 -9.73 -0.89 -5.04
CA ASP A 50 -10.77 -0.96 -4.00
C ASP A 50 -11.76 -2.11 -4.25
N GLY A 51 -12.01 -2.45 -5.51
CA GLY A 51 -12.80 -3.62 -5.90
C GLY A 51 -12.09 -4.98 -5.76
N LEU A 52 -10.82 -5.03 -5.37
CA LEU A 52 -10.08 -6.28 -5.22
C LEU A 52 -10.46 -7.04 -3.95
N LYS A 53 -10.29 -8.35 -3.99
CA LYS A 53 -10.52 -9.21 -2.82
C LYS A 53 -9.55 -8.85 -1.70
N GLU A 54 -10.02 -8.96 -0.46
CA GLU A 54 -9.21 -8.75 0.76
C GLU A 54 -7.90 -9.56 0.74
N GLN A 55 -7.92 -10.78 0.18
CA GLN A 55 -6.73 -11.61 0.06
C GLN A 55 -5.63 -10.94 -0.78
N ILE A 56 -5.98 -10.26 -1.87
CA ILE A 56 -5.01 -9.56 -2.73
C ILE A 56 -4.36 -8.42 -1.97
N TRP A 57 -5.15 -7.68 -1.19
CA TRP A 57 -4.65 -6.64 -0.30
C TRP A 57 -3.71 -7.20 0.78
N LYS A 58 -4.06 -8.34 1.38
CA LYS A 58 -3.20 -9.02 2.37
C LYS A 58 -1.87 -9.45 1.77
N ASP A 59 -1.88 -10.04 0.58
CA ASP A 59 -0.64 -10.42 -0.12
C ASP A 59 0.21 -9.20 -0.47
N ALA A 60 -0.41 -8.13 -0.98
CA ALA A 60 0.30 -6.89 -1.31
C ALA A 60 0.92 -6.20 -0.08
N TRP A 61 0.20 -6.16 1.05
CA TRP A 61 0.73 -5.66 2.31
C TRP A 61 1.86 -6.52 2.87
N ARG A 62 1.78 -7.84 2.70
CA ARG A 62 2.85 -8.75 3.11
C ARG A 62 4.13 -8.52 2.31
N GLU A 63 4.01 -8.26 1.01
CA GLU A 63 5.13 -7.88 0.15
C GLU A 63 5.72 -6.52 0.55
N PHE A 64 4.86 -5.52 0.79
CA PHE A 64 5.27 -4.21 1.31
C PHE A 64 6.07 -4.34 2.62
N ASP A 65 5.58 -5.13 3.57
CA ASP A 65 6.20 -5.34 4.87
C ASP A 65 7.59 -6.00 4.76
N LYS A 66 7.75 -6.97 3.86
CA LYS A 66 9.07 -7.56 3.54
C LYS A 66 10.04 -6.50 3.01
N VAL A 67 9.59 -5.65 2.08
CA VAL A 67 10.44 -4.61 1.47
C VAL A 67 10.86 -3.58 2.52
N VAL A 68 9.94 -3.17 3.39
CA VAL A 68 10.21 -2.27 4.51
C VAL A 68 11.19 -2.90 5.51
N SER A 69 10.94 -4.16 5.90
CA SER A 69 11.79 -4.89 6.84
C SER A 69 13.22 -5.08 6.33
N ASN A 70 13.38 -5.40 5.03
CA ASN A 70 14.70 -5.52 4.40
C ASN A 70 15.48 -4.21 4.33
N LYS A 71 14.80 -3.05 4.34
CA LYS A 71 15.44 -1.74 4.24
C LYS A 71 15.92 -1.20 5.60
N ASN A 72 15.43 -1.79 6.69
CA ASN A 72 15.80 -1.45 8.06
C ASN A 72 16.85 -2.43 8.67
N THR A 73 17.42 -3.32 7.85
CA THR A 73 18.56 -4.20 8.20
C THR A 73 19.82 -3.70 7.52
#